data_AF-A0A6V7LK13-F1
#
_entry.id   AF-A0A6V7LK13-F1
#
_cell.length_a   1.000
_cell.length_b   1.000
_cell.length_c   1.000
_cell.angle_alpha   90.00
_cell.angle_beta   90.00
_cell.angle_gamma   90.00
#
_symmetry.space_group_name_H-M   'P 1'
#
loop_
_entity.id
_entity.type
_entity.pdbx_description
1 polymer ?
#
loop_
_entity_poly.entity_id
_entity_poly.type
_entity_poly.pdbx_seq_one_letter_code
_entity_poly.pdbx_strand_id
1 'polypeptide(L)' 'DTLSWARCPEINGVEVEECAKSSSTAYFWYRTTLDASPTITEPDGLKWWIVLCLLLSWVTVFFIVMKGIQSSGK' A
#
# COMPACT_ATOMS: atom_id res chain seq x y z
N ASP A 1 -7.18 -21.03 -8.20
CA ASP A 1 -6.79 -19.67 -8.59
C ASP A 1 -5.44 -19.32 -7.98
N THR A 2 -4.40 -19.12 -8.78
CA THR A 2 -3.04 -18.86 -8.28
C THR A 2 -2.85 -17.37 -8.06
N LEU A 3 -2.62 -16.98 -6.81
CA LEU A 3 -2.42 -15.59 -6.39
C LEU A 3 -1.22 -15.00 -7.16
N SER A 4 -1.35 -13.76 -7.65
CA SER A 4 -0.36 -13.10 -8.51
C SER A 4 0.98 -12.81 -7.83
N TRP A 5 1.08 -13.01 -6.51
CA TRP A 5 2.29 -12.88 -5.70
C TRP A 5 2.88 -14.23 -5.26
N ALA A 6 2.30 -15.35 -5.68
CA ALA A 6 2.78 -16.68 -5.33
C ALA A 6 4.05 -17.10 -6.06
N ARG A 7 4.41 -16.40 -7.15
CA ARG A 7 5.64 -16.59 -7.92
C ARG A 7 6.24 -15.23 -8.29
N CYS A 8 7.56 -15.23 -8.46
CA CYS A 8 8.25 -14.08 -9.02
C CYS A 8 7.94 -13.93 -10.51
N PRO A 9 7.73 -12.70 -11.01
CA PRO A 9 7.59 -12.47 -12.44
C PRO A 9 8.95 -12.65 -13.13
N GLU A 10 8.91 -13.20 -14.35
CA GLU A 10 10.07 -13.33 -15.23
C GLU A 10 10.00 -12.26 -16.31
N ILE A 11 11.06 -11.48 -16.51
CA ILE A 11 11.17 -10.50 -17.58
C ILE A 11 12.21 -11.02 -18.58
N ASN A 12 11.78 -11.28 -19.82
CA ASN A 12 12.62 -11.89 -20.87
C ASN A 12 13.27 -13.23 -20.47
N GLY A 13 12.56 -14.04 -19.68
CA GLY A 13 13.04 -15.36 -19.23
C GLY A 13 14.10 -15.31 -18.12
N VAL A 14 14.27 -14.14 -17.49
CA VAL A 14 15.12 -13.97 -16.31
C VAL A 14 14.23 -13.58 -15.14
N GLU A 15 14.33 -14.31 -14.02
CA GLU A 15 13.67 -13.94 -12.78
C GLU A 15 14.15 -12.55 -12.34
N VAL A 16 13.21 -11.68 -11.98
CA VAL A 16 13.55 -10.34 -11.52
C VAL A 16 14.40 -10.47 -10.25
N GLU A 17 15.65 -10.02 -10.30
CA GLU A 17 16.59 -10.13 -9.17
C GLU A 17 16.05 -9.41 -7.92
N GLU A 18 15.26 -8.35 -8.10
CA GLU A 18 14.55 -7.67 -7.02
C GLU A 18 13.54 -8.59 -6.31
N CYS A 19 12.92 -9.53 -7.03
CA CYS A 19 12.00 -10.54 -6.49
C CYS A 19 12.73 -11.79 -5.96
N ALA A 20 13.92 -12.10 -6.48
CA ALA A 20 14.78 -13.13 -5.89
C ALA A 20 15.38 -12.65 -4.55
N LYS A 21 15.71 -11.36 -4.46
CA LYS A 21 16.29 -10.71 -3.28
C LYS A 21 15.24 -10.27 -2.24
N SER A 22 14.04 -9.90 -2.69
CA SER A 22 12.89 -9.56 -1.86
C SER A 22 11.77 -10.56 -2.11
N SER A 23 11.18 -11.16 -1.08
CA SER A 23 10.10 -12.15 -1.24
C SER A 23 9.03 -11.70 -2.26
N SER A 24 8.48 -12.63 -3.05
CA SER A 24 7.49 -12.36 -4.11
C SER A 24 6.30 -11.50 -3.64
N THR A 25 5.87 -11.69 -2.40
CA THR A 25 4.83 -10.89 -1.76
C THR A 25 5.27 -9.44 -1.53
N ALA A 26 6.50 -9.22 -1.08
CA ALA A 26 7.05 -7.89 -0.84
C ALA A 26 7.28 -7.13 -2.15
N TYR A 27 7.73 -7.81 -3.22
CA TYR A 27 7.82 -7.22 -4.55
C TYR A 27 6.45 -6.75 -5.06
N PHE A 28 5.43 -7.61 -4.96
CA PHE A 28 4.07 -7.27 -5.39
C PHE A 28 3.49 -6.12 -4.55
N TRP A 29 3.72 -6.12 -3.24
CA TRP A 29 3.26 -5.05 -2.35
C TRP A 29 3.93 -3.71 -2.67
N TYR A 30 5.23 -3.70 -2.96
CA TYR A 30 5.97 -2.47 -3.25
C TYR A 30 5.65 -1.91 -4.64
N ARG A 31 5.48 -2.78 -5.65
CA ARG A 31 5.24 -2.40 -7.06
C ARG A 31 3.77 -2.22 -7.41
N THR A 32 2.86 -2.94 -6.75
CA THR A 32 1.42 -2.94 -7.08
C THR A 32 0.58 -2.21 -6.03
N THR A 33 0.88 -2.42 -4.75
CA THR A 33 0.05 -1.86 -3.66
C THR A 33 0.52 -0.46 -3.24
N LEU A 34 1.84 -0.29 -3.05
CA LEU A 34 2.43 0.99 -2.69
C LEU A 34 2.81 1.83 -3.91
N ASP A 35 3.15 1.17 -5.02
CA ASP A 35 3.72 1.79 -6.23
C ASP A 35 4.73 2.89 -5.86
N ALA A 36 5.62 2.53 -4.92
CA ALA A 36 6.56 3.46 -4.33
C ALA A 36 7.61 3.79 -5.39
N SER A 37 7.70 5.08 -5.74
CA SER A 37 8.68 5.54 -6.70
C SER A 37 10.09 5.13 -6.26
N PRO A 38 10.93 4.63 -7.17
CA PRO A 38 12.30 4.21 -6.86
C PRO A 38 13.20 5.38 -6.42
N THR A 39 12.75 6.63 -6.56
CA THR A 39 13.50 7.83 -6.24
C THR A 39 12.65 8.83 -5.44
N ILE A 40 13.20 9.28 -4.29
CA ILE A 40 12.64 10.36 -3.46
C ILE A 40 12.87 11.77 -4.06
N THR A 41 13.67 11.85 -5.14
CA THR A 41 14.10 13.10 -5.77
C THR A 41 13.04 13.70 -6.70
N GLU A 42 12.17 12.86 -7.26
CA GLU A 42 11.03 13.26 -8.08
C GLU A 42 9.81 12.48 -7.59
N PRO A 43 9.07 12.98 -6.58
CA PRO A 43 7.80 12.40 -6.22
C PRO A 43 6.86 12.56 -7.43
N ASP A 44 6.70 11.50 -8.22
CA ASP A 44 5.82 11.43 -9.39
C ASP A 44 4.33 11.42 -8.99
N GLY A 45 3.93 12.47 -8.26
CA GLY A 45 2.59 12.64 -7.72
C GLY A 45 2.32 11.78 -6.49
N LEU A 46 1.60 12.37 -5.51
CA LEU A 46 1.01 11.60 -4.42
C LEU A 46 0.00 10.61 -5.00
N LYS A 47 0.15 9.32 -4.70
CA LYS A 47 -0.78 8.28 -5.15
C LYS A 47 -2.15 8.49 -4.51
N TRP A 48 -3.14 8.88 -5.33
CA TRP A 48 -4.48 9.24 -4.87
C TRP A 48 -5.20 8.13 -4.09
N TRP A 49 -4.93 6.84 -4.38
CA TRP A 49 -5.54 5.73 -3.61
C TRP A 49 -5.03 5.66 -2.16
N ILE A 50 -3.75 5.99 -1.93
CA ILE A 50 -3.16 6.02 -0.58
C ILE A 50 -3.74 7.19 0.20
N VAL A 51 -3.84 8.36 -0.45
CA VAL A 51 -4.49 9.54 0.14
C VAL A 51 -5.93 9.23 0.53
N LEU A 52 -6.69 8.57 -0.35
CA LEU A 52 -8.06 8.16 -0.06
C LEU A 52 -8.14 7.16 1.10
N CYS A 53 -7.25 6.16 1.14
CA CYS A 53 -7.17 5.21 2.26
C CYS A 53 -6.88 5.92 3.59
N LEU A 54 -5.96 6.88 3.59
CA LEU A 54 -5.61 7.67 4.77
C LEU A 54 -6.79 8.55 5.22
N LEU A 55 -7.48 9.19 4.28
CA LEU A 55 -8.68 9.99 4.57
C LEU A 55 -9.79 9.13 5.18
N LEU A 56 -10.04 7.93 4.66
CA LEU A 56 -11.03 7.01 5.22
C LEU A 56 -10.69 6.59 6.66
N SER A 57 -9.42 6.29 6.94
CA SER A 57 -8.95 5.99 8.30
C SER A 57 -9.21 7.17 9.23
N TRP A 58 -8.83 8.38 8.81
CA TRP A 58 -9.01 9.60 9.60
C TRP A 58 -10.49 9.91 9.87
N VAL A 59 -11.34 9.80 8.84
CA VAL A 59 -12.80 9.96 8.96
C VAL A 59 -13.37 8.93 9.94
N THR A 60 -12.93 7.67 9.88
CA THR A 60 -13.38 6.62 10.79
C THR A 60 -13.03 6.97 12.24
N VAL A 61 -11.78 7.39 12.50
CA VAL A 61 -11.36 7.85 13.83
C VAL A 61 -12.19 9.03 14.29
N PHE A 62 -12.44 10.01 13.41
CA PHE A 62 -13.26 11.18 13.72
C PHE A 62 -14.70 10.79 14.10
N PHE A 63 -15.31 9.85 13.37
CA PHE A 63 -16.64 9.31 13.70
C PHE A 63 -16.66 8.60 15.06
N ILE A 64 -15.63 7.79 15.36
CA ILE A 64 -15.51 7.10 16.65
C ILE A 64 -15.39 8.12 17.78
N VAL A 65 -14.53 9.14 17.63
CA VAL A 65 -14.35 10.19 18.63
C VAL A 65 -15.63 11.02 18.81
N MET A 66 -16.29 11.43 17.72
CA MET A 66 -17.56 12.16 17.75
C MET A 66 -18.70 11.38 18.42
N LYS A 67 -18.75 10.05 18.23
CA LYS A 67 -19.70 9.18 18.95
C LYS A 67 -19.28 8.96 20.41
N GLY A 68 -17.98 8.90 20.69
CA GLY A 68 -17.42 8.70 22.03
C GLY A 68 -17.61 9.91 22.94
N ILE A 69 -17.48 11.15 22.43
CA ILE A 69 -17.73 12.37 23.21
C ILE A 69 -19.19 12.49 23.68
N GLN A 70 -20.14 11.80 23.04
CA GLN A 70 -21.51 11.70 23.53
C GLN A 70 -21.66 10.83 24.79
N SER A 71 -20.72 9.94 25.09
CA SER A 71 -20.80 9.03 26.26
C SER A 71 -19.90 9.42 27.44
N SER A 72 -19.06 10.47 27.31
CA SER A 72 -18.25 10.98 28.43
C SER A 72 -18.79 12.26 29.04
N GLY A 73 -19.91 12.79 28.54
CA GLY A 73 -20.70 13.82 29.20
C GLY A 73 -21.67 13.22 30.21
N LYS A 74 -21.16 12.78 31.37
CA LYS A 74 -21.86 12.27 32.57
C LYS A 74 -22.43 10.86 32.56
#